data_AF-A0A081MZB7-F1
#
_entry.id   AF-A0A081MZB7-F1
#
_cell.length_a   1.000
_cell.length_b   1.000
_cell.length_c   1.000
_cell.angle_alpha   90.00
_cell.angle_beta   90.00
_cell.angle_gamma   90.00
#
_symmetry.space_group_name_H-M   'P 1'
#
loop_
_entity.id
_entity.type
_entity.pdbx_description
1 polymer ?
#
loop_
_entity_poly.entity_id
_entity_poly.type
_entity_poly.pdbx_seq_one_letter_code
_entity_poly.pdbx_strand_id
1 'polypeptide(L)'
;MQSQQFQEVLNAISLLTNQQKNILLNALSDRHSPSDIAVSIEEGFIKAPICPHCGSEDLQRWGIRNQRQRFRCKDCHKTLNSFSKTPLARLRHPEKWSSYLEGMTHSLTRFVRLPSSAKYRLELHSAGVIAFCKPLSMIRHQSLVV
;
A
#
# COMPACT_ATOMS: atom_id res chain seq x y z
N MET A 1 21.26 -13.86 15.02
CA MET A 1 21.79 -15.23 15.19
C MET A 1 21.49 -16.00 13.91
N GLN A 2 22.49 -16.40 13.14
CA GLN A 2 22.29 -17.37 12.05
C GLN A 2 22.58 -18.75 12.64
N SER A 3 21.55 -19.59 12.72
CA SER A 3 21.66 -20.97 13.19
C SER A 3 22.47 -21.81 12.19
N GLN A 4 23.14 -22.86 12.67
CA GLN A 4 23.87 -23.81 11.83
C GLN A 4 22.98 -24.39 10.70
N GLN A 5 21.70 -24.61 11.00
CA GLN A 5 20.68 -25.02 10.04
C GLN A 5 20.50 -24.03 8.88
N PHE A 6 20.61 -22.72 9.12
CA PHE A 6 20.48 -21.72 8.05
C PHE A 6 21.68 -21.73 7.09
N GLN A 7 22.87 -21.98 7.62
CA GLN A 7 24.09 -22.09 6.82
C GLN A 7 24.06 -23.31 5.89
N GLU A 8 23.51 -24.43 6.34
CA GLU A 8 23.31 -25.62 5.51
C GLU A 8 22.38 -25.34 4.32
N VAL A 9 21.30 -24.59 4.55
CA VAL A 9 20.38 -24.16 3.48
C VAL A 9 21.09 -23.28 2.45
N LEU A 10 21.92 -22.32 2.88
CA LEU A 10 22.67 -21.45 1.96
C LEU A 10 23.63 -22.24 1.07
N ASN A 11 24.33 -23.22 1.64
CA ASN A 11 25.20 -24.11 0.89
C ASN A 11 24.41 -24.92 -0.14
N ALA A 12 23.24 -25.45 0.23
CA ALA A 12 22.37 -26.19 -0.69
C ALA A 12 21.86 -25.32 -1.85
N ILE A 13 21.53 -24.04 -1.61
CA ILE A 13 21.06 -23.12 -2.66
C ILE A 13 22.13 -22.89 -3.73
N SER A 14 23.41 -22.88 -3.34
CA SER A 14 24.52 -22.63 -4.26
C SER A 14 24.67 -23.73 -5.32
N LEU A 15 24.23 -24.96 -4.99
CA LEU A 15 24.30 -26.15 -5.85
C LEU A 15 23.11 -26.29 -6.82
N LEU A 16 22.09 -25.45 -6.69
CA LEU A 16 20.88 -25.54 -7.50
C LEU A 16 21.11 -25.06 -8.94
N THR A 17 20.48 -25.76 -9.89
CA THR A 17 20.39 -25.30 -11.28
C THR A 17 19.46 -24.08 -11.41
N ASN A 18 19.55 -23.33 -12.50
CA ASN A 18 18.67 -22.18 -12.75
C ASN A 18 17.18 -22.56 -12.76
N GLN A 19 16.84 -23.76 -13.26
CA GLN A 19 15.47 -24.27 -13.21
C GLN A 19 15.01 -24.55 -11.77
N GLN A 20 15.85 -25.20 -10.97
CA GLN A 20 15.54 -25.49 -9.56
C GLN A 20 15.44 -24.21 -8.72
N LYS A 21 16.26 -23.20 -9.01
CA LYS A 21 16.16 -21.86 -8.40
C LYS A 21 14.82 -21.21 -8.70
N ASN A 22 14.34 -21.28 -9.94
CA ASN A 22 13.02 -20.73 -10.30
C ASN A 22 11.87 -21.47 -9.60
N ILE A 23 11.93 -22.80 -9.50
CA ILE A 23 10.94 -23.59 -8.75
C ILE A 23 10.96 -23.21 -7.26
N LEU A 24 12.16 -23.09 -6.68
CA LEU A 24 12.33 -22.67 -5.29
C LEU A 24 11.77 -21.26 -5.06
N LEU A 25 12.06 -20.31 -5.94
CA LEU A 25 11.55 -18.95 -5.88
C LEU A 25 10.02 -18.92 -5.91
N ASN A 26 9.39 -19.69 -6.80
CA ASN A 26 7.94 -19.80 -6.89
C ASN A 26 7.36 -20.40 -5.60
N ALA A 27 7.93 -21.51 -5.11
CA ALA A 27 7.47 -22.16 -3.89
C ALA A 27 7.65 -21.30 -2.63
N LEU A 28 8.67 -20.45 -2.58
CA LEU A 28 8.85 -19.46 -1.51
C LEU A 28 7.85 -18.31 -1.65
N SER A 29 7.59 -17.85 -2.87
CA SER A 29 6.64 -16.78 -3.16
C SER A 29 5.19 -17.18 -2.83
N ASP A 30 4.78 -18.42 -3.14
CA ASP A 30 3.44 -18.95 -2.82
C ASP A 30 3.18 -19.09 -1.31
N ARG A 31 4.25 -19.25 -0.51
CA ARG A 31 4.16 -19.36 0.94
C ARG A 31 4.14 -18.02 1.65
N HIS A 32 4.54 -16.96 0.97
CA HIS A 32 4.19 -15.62 1.40
C HIS A 32 2.76 -15.38 0.94
N SER A 33 1.78 -15.51 1.86
CA SER A 33 0.62 -14.62 1.75
C SER A 33 1.21 -13.23 1.52
N PRO A 34 0.73 -12.45 0.54
CA PRO A 34 1.33 -11.15 0.23
C PRO A 34 1.38 -10.40 1.54
N SER A 35 2.56 -10.38 2.17
CA SER A 35 2.74 -9.86 3.50
C SER A 35 2.19 -8.47 3.40
N ASP A 36 1.21 -8.12 4.23
CA ASP A 36 0.54 -6.83 4.10
C ASP A 36 1.64 -5.78 3.96
N ILE A 37 1.75 -5.19 2.77
CA ILE A 37 2.92 -4.37 2.39
C ILE A 37 3.06 -3.22 3.39
N ALA A 38 1.94 -2.80 3.97
CA ALA A 38 1.91 -1.85 5.05
C ALA A 38 2.69 -2.33 6.28
N VAL A 39 2.46 -3.57 6.73
CA VAL A 39 3.13 -4.17 7.88
C VAL A 39 4.63 -4.29 7.64
N SER A 40 5.05 -4.84 6.49
CA SER A 40 6.48 -5.01 6.19
C SER A 40 7.23 -3.67 6.15
N ILE A 41 6.60 -2.61 5.60
CA ILE A 41 7.18 -1.27 5.59
C ILE A 41 7.24 -0.67 7.00
N GLU A 42 6.19 -0.84 7.80
CA GLU A 42 6.17 -0.37 9.19
C GLU A 42 7.26 -1.03 10.03
N GLU A 43 7.40 -2.35 9.96
CA GLU A 43 8.45 -3.09 10.67
C GLU A 43 9.85 -2.69 10.21
N GLY A 44 10.07 -2.54 8.90
CA GLY A 44 11.34 -2.07 8.35
C GLY A 44 11.68 -0.66 8.84
N PHE A 45 10.69 0.23 8.85
CA PHE A 45 10.87 1.59 9.35
C PHE A 45 11.19 1.61 10.86
N ILE A 46 10.55 0.78 11.67
CA ILE A 46 10.81 0.73 13.11
C ILE A 46 12.24 0.26 13.42
N LYS A 47 12.80 -0.64 12.60
CA LYS A 47 14.18 -1.15 12.76
C LYS A 47 15.25 -0.08 12.45
N ALA A 48 14.99 0.80 11.49
CA ALA A 48 15.91 1.84 11.06
C ALA A 48 15.14 3.14 10.76
N PRO A 49 14.67 3.86 11.79
CA PRO A 49 13.77 4.99 11.60
C PRO A 49 14.57 6.23 11.18
N ILE A 50 14.41 6.66 9.93
CA ILE A 50 15.06 7.86 9.39
C ILE A 50 14.00 8.89 9.00
N CYS A 51 14.23 10.15 9.38
CA CYS A 51 13.37 11.26 8.98
C CYS A 51 13.50 11.51 7.48
N PRO A 52 12.43 11.37 6.67
CA PRO A 52 12.50 11.60 5.23
C PRO A 52 12.60 13.09 4.88
N HIS A 53 12.51 13.99 5.87
CA HIS A 53 12.62 15.43 5.66
C HIS A 53 14.05 15.96 5.80
N CYS A 54 14.82 15.44 6.76
CA CYS A 54 16.16 15.95 7.08
C CYS A 54 17.23 14.86 7.25
N GLY A 55 16.88 13.57 7.20
CA GLY A 55 17.82 12.47 7.35
C GLY A 55 18.16 12.09 8.80
N SER A 56 17.63 12.79 9.79
CA SER A 56 17.86 12.49 11.22
C SER A 56 17.24 11.16 11.65
N GLU A 57 17.94 10.43 12.52
CA GLU A 57 17.46 9.21 13.18
C GLU A 57 16.72 9.50 14.50
N ASP A 58 16.80 10.75 14.99
CA ASP A 58 16.21 11.17 16.25
C ASP A 58 14.69 11.41 16.11
N LEU A 59 13.94 10.33 16.21
CA LEU A 59 12.49 10.28 16.10
C LEU A 59 11.83 9.91 17.43
N GLN A 60 10.82 10.68 17.85
CA GLN A 60 9.97 10.36 19.00
C GLN A 60 8.57 9.95 18.56
N ARG A 61 7.92 9.05 19.31
CA ARG A 61 6.51 8.68 19.08
C ARG A 61 5.61 9.88 19.38
N TRP A 62 4.67 10.15 18.48
CA TRP A 62 3.80 11.34 18.51
C TRP A 62 2.31 10.99 18.38
N GLY A 63 1.93 9.79 18.84
CA GLY A 63 0.57 9.26 18.80
C GLY A 63 0.27 8.34 17.61
N ILE A 64 -0.99 7.95 17.48
CA ILE A 64 -1.49 6.99 16.46
C ILE A 64 -2.62 7.66 15.67
N ARG A 65 -2.65 7.46 14.35
CA ARG A 65 -3.76 7.89 13.48
C ARG A 65 -4.04 6.82 12.43
N ASN A 66 -5.32 6.48 12.23
CA ASN A 66 -5.74 5.44 11.29
C ASN A 66 -4.98 4.13 11.52
N GLN A 67 -4.84 3.73 12.80
CA GLN A 67 -4.09 2.54 13.23
C GLN A 67 -2.59 2.55 12.90
N ARG A 68 -2.01 3.70 12.51
CA ARG A 68 -0.58 3.84 12.20
C ARG A 68 0.14 4.72 13.20
N GLN A 69 1.34 4.30 13.60
CA GLN A 69 2.21 5.09 14.46
C GLN A 69 2.69 6.35 13.75
N ARG A 70 2.57 7.50 14.41
CA ARG A 70 3.19 8.76 13.99
C ARG A 70 4.44 9.01 14.80
N PHE A 71 5.41 9.64 14.15
CA PHE A 71 6.65 10.08 14.74
C PHE A 71 6.81 11.57 14.55
N ARG A 72 7.56 12.21 15.42
CA ARG A 72 8.02 13.59 15.28
C ARG A 72 9.54 13.60 15.32
N CYS A 73 10.16 14.22 14.34
CA CYS A 73 11.60 14.40 14.35
C CYS A 73 12.00 15.45 15.39
N LYS A 74 13.05 15.19 16.16
CA LYS A 74 13.54 16.15 17.15
C LYS A 74 14.29 17.31 16.49
N ASP A 75 14.94 17.09 15.34
CA ASP A 75 15.74 18.12 14.67
C ASP A 75 14.89 19.08 13.83
N CYS A 76 14.10 18.53 12.89
CA CYS A 76 13.28 19.38 12.00
C CYS A 76 11.86 19.61 12.52
N HIS A 77 11.49 19.02 13.65
CA HIS A 77 10.18 19.13 14.30
C HIS A 77 8.96 18.71 13.48
N LYS A 78 9.16 18.21 12.25
CA LYS A 78 8.07 17.72 11.37
C LYS A 78 7.55 16.37 11.86
N THR A 79 6.24 16.16 11.69
CA THR A 79 5.61 14.87 11.95
C THR A 79 5.62 14.00 10.69
N LEU A 80 5.91 12.72 10.87
CA LEU A 80 5.95 11.72 9.81
C LEU A 80 5.34 10.40 10.32
N ASN A 81 5.23 9.44 9.42
CA ASN A 81 4.97 8.02 9.66
C ASN A 81 5.86 7.20 8.73
N SER A 82 5.79 5.87 8.84
CA SER A 82 6.56 4.93 7.99
C SER A 82 6.34 5.10 6.49
N PHE A 83 5.19 5.68 6.08
CA PHE A 83 4.86 5.91 4.67
C PHE A 83 5.11 7.35 4.20
N SER A 84 5.67 8.21 5.05
CA SER A 84 5.88 9.61 4.68
C SER A 84 6.88 9.72 3.53
N LYS A 85 6.54 10.52 2.51
CA LYS A 85 7.29 10.66 1.25
C LYS A 85 7.45 9.37 0.43
N THR A 86 6.66 8.32 0.67
CA THR A 86 6.61 7.16 -0.23
C THR A 86 5.49 7.32 -1.27
N PRO A 87 5.58 6.65 -2.43
CA PRO A 87 4.48 6.61 -3.40
C PRO A 87 3.16 6.09 -2.81
N LEU A 88 3.25 5.23 -1.78
CA LEU A 88 2.09 4.64 -1.09
C LEU A 88 1.35 5.64 -0.18
N ALA A 89 1.96 6.76 0.21
CA ALA A 89 1.38 7.73 1.14
C ALA A 89 0.01 8.27 0.72
N ARG A 90 -0.24 8.32 -0.60
CA ARG A 90 -1.47 8.86 -1.19
C ARG A 90 -2.49 7.78 -1.56
N LEU A 91 -2.11 6.51 -1.49
CA LEU A 91 -3.03 5.41 -1.77
C LEU A 91 -3.94 5.20 -0.56
N ARG A 92 -5.23 5.42 -0.78
CA ARG A 92 -6.30 5.08 0.17
C ARG A 92 -6.52 3.57 0.04
N HIS A 93 -6.71 2.85 1.15
CA HIS A 93 -6.90 1.38 1.21
C HIS A 93 -5.61 0.53 1.22
N PRO A 94 -4.85 0.51 2.34
CA PRO A 94 -3.69 -0.38 2.49
C PRO A 94 -3.98 -1.85 2.21
N GLU A 95 -5.17 -2.31 2.60
CA GLU A 95 -5.62 -3.69 2.41
C GLU A 95 -5.67 -4.12 0.93
N LYS A 96 -5.61 -3.16 -0.01
CA LYS A 96 -5.63 -3.40 -1.46
C LYS A 96 -4.27 -3.17 -2.12
N TRP A 97 -3.25 -2.70 -1.40
CA TRP A 97 -1.98 -2.30 -2.01
C TRP A 97 -1.28 -3.46 -2.69
N SER A 98 -1.23 -4.64 -2.07
CA SER A 98 -0.58 -5.81 -2.66
C SER A 98 -1.18 -6.17 -4.02
N SER A 99 -2.51 -6.36 -4.08
CA SER A 99 -3.20 -6.67 -5.33
C SER A 99 -3.17 -5.52 -6.35
N TYR A 100 -3.06 -4.28 -5.88
CA TYR A 100 -2.92 -3.12 -6.77
C TYR A 100 -1.54 -3.10 -7.44
N LEU A 101 -0.47 -3.28 -6.67
CA LEU A 101 0.90 -3.31 -7.19
C LEU A 101 1.13 -4.52 -8.10
N GLU A 102 0.59 -5.69 -7.76
CA GLU A 102 0.60 -6.87 -8.62
C GLU A 102 -0.11 -6.60 -9.97
N GLY A 103 -1.25 -5.91 -9.95
CA GLY A 103 -1.91 -5.46 -11.17
C GLY A 103 -1.02 -4.54 -12.01
N MET A 104 -0.29 -3.62 -11.37
CA MET A 104 0.64 -2.72 -12.06
C MET A 104 1.80 -3.48 -12.71
N THR A 105 2.40 -4.47 -12.04
CA THR A 105 3.52 -5.25 -12.60
C THR A 105 3.11 -6.05 -13.82
N HIS A 106 1.85 -6.50 -13.87
CA HIS A 106 1.30 -7.25 -15.01
C HIS A 106 0.59 -6.36 -16.06
N SER A 107 0.68 -5.03 -15.93
CA SER A 107 -0.02 -4.07 -16.81
C SER A 107 -1.54 -4.33 -16.92
N LEU A 108 -2.14 -4.82 -15.83
CA LEU A 108 -3.56 -5.16 -15.79
C LEU A 108 -4.40 -3.93 -15.44
N THR A 109 -5.38 -3.63 -16.28
CA THR A 109 -6.43 -2.65 -15.96
C THR A 109 -7.45 -3.28 -15.03
N ARG A 110 -7.42 -2.91 -13.75
CA ARG A 110 -8.42 -3.38 -12.80
C ARG A 110 -9.70 -2.55 -12.93
N PHE A 111 -10.72 -3.11 -13.59
CA PHE A 111 -12.07 -2.56 -13.50
C PHE A 111 -12.57 -2.69 -12.06
N VAL A 112 -12.66 -1.57 -11.34
CA VAL A 112 -13.35 -1.55 -10.05
C VAL A 112 -14.84 -1.72 -10.35
N ARG A 113 -15.37 -2.94 -10.16
CA ARG A 113 -16.82 -3.20 -10.20
C ARG A 113 -17.47 -2.26 -9.18
N LEU A 114 -18.28 -1.32 -9.66
CA LEU A 114 -19.17 -0.55 -8.79
C LEU A 114 -20.15 -1.52 -8.12
N PRO A 115 -20.51 -1.31 -6.84
CA PRO A 115 -21.43 -2.19 -6.14
C PRO A 115 -22.79 -2.26 -6.88
N SER A 116 -23.27 -3.50 -7.09
CA SER A 116 -24.47 -3.85 -7.84
C SER A 116 -25.77 -3.15 -7.37
N SER A 117 -25.80 -2.64 -6.14
CA SER A 117 -27.00 -2.08 -5.51
C SER A 117 -27.23 -0.59 -5.73
N ALA A 118 -26.30 0.13 -6.38
CA ALA A 118 -26.44 1.57 -6.55
C ALA A 118 -26.92 1.89 -7.97
N LYS A 119 -28.15 2.40 -8.06
CA LYS A 119 -28.68 3.02 -9.28
C LYS A 119 -27.89 4.31 -9.53
N TYR A 120 -26.93 4.28 -10.44
CA TYR A 120 -26.24 5.48 -10.89
C TYR A 120 -26.88 5.94 -12.21
N ARG A 121 -27.29 7.20 -12.32
CA ARG A 121 -27.68 7.81 -13.60
C ARG A 121 -26.41 8.34 -14.26
N LEU A 122 -26.03 7.75 -15.40
CA LEU A 122 -24.99 8.31 -16.25
C LEU A 122 -25.60 9.49 -17.01
N GLU A 123 -25.27 10.72 -16.61
CA GLU A 123 -25.47 11.89 -17.46
C GLU A 123 -24.21 12.07 -18.31
N LEU A 124 -24.32 11.71 -19.58
CA LEU A 124 -23.29 11.98 -20.58
C LEU A 124 -23.39 13.45 -20.99
N HIS A 125 -22.57 14.31 -20.37
CA HIS A 125 -22.30 15.62 -20.95
C HIS A 125 -21.24 15.48 -22.04
N SER A 126 -21.50 16.09 -23.19
CA SER A 126 -20.79 15.99 -24.47
C SER A 126 -19.36 16.59 -24.49
N ALA A 127 -18.72 16.73 -23.34
CA ALA A 127 -17.32 17.14 -23.25
C ALA A 127 -16.61 16.20 -22.26
N GLY A 128 -15.73 15.35 -22.79
CA GLY A 128 -15.06 14.31 -22.02
C GLY A 128 -14.26 14.86 -20.85
N VAL A 129 -14.84 14.82 -19.64
CA VAL A 129 -14.13 14.91 -18.36
C VAL A 129 -14.94 14.12 -17.31
N ILE A 130 -14.24 13.22 -16.60
CA ILE A 130 -14.54 12.57 -15.31
C ILE A 130 -15.99 12.70 -14.83
N ALA A 131 -16.76 11.60 -14.95
CA ALA A 131 -18.04 11.48 -14.27
C ALA A 131 -17.84 11.45 -12.75
N PHE A 132 -18.12 12.56 -12.07
CA PHE A 132 -18.26 12.57 -10.61
C PHE A 132 -19.53 11.80 -10.24
N CYS A 133 -19.33 10.58 -9.75
CA CYS A 133 -20.41 9.75 -9.23
C CYS A 133 -20.85 10.31 -7.88
N LYS A 134 -21.87 11.19 -7.86
CA LYS A 134 -22.56 11.57 -6.62
C LYS A 134 -23.65 10.52 -6.32
N PRO A 135 -23.77 10.04 -5.07
CA PRO A 135 -24.88 9.19 -4.68
C PRO A 135 -26.20 9.98 -4.73
N LEU A 136 -27.29 9.31 -5.15
CA LEU A 136 -28.65 9.87 -5.22
C LEU A 136 -29.13 10.51 -3.91
N SER A 137 -28.60 10.09 -2.76
CA SER A 137 -28.91 10.65 -1.44
C SER A 137 -28.40 12.10 -1.23
N MET A 138 -27.59 12.63 -2.16
CA MET A 138 -27.07 14.00 -2.11
C MET A 138 -27.69 14.95 -3.13
N ILE A 139 -28.70 14.52 -3.89
CA ILE A 139 -29.48 15.41 -4.75
C ILE A 139 -30.56 16.05 -3.88
N ARG A 140 -30.30 17.25 -3.35
CA ARG A 140 -31.38 18.09 -2.79
C ARG A 140 -32.34 18.40 -3.94
N HIS A 141 -33.57 17.92 -3.83
CA HIS A 141 -34.69 18.51 -4.57
C HIS A 141 -34.76 19.99 -4.18
N GLN A 142 -34.35 20.88 -5.06
CA GLN A 142 -34.89 22.24 -5.04
C GLN A 142 -36.34 22.09 -5.50
N SER A 143 -37.25 22.11 -4.54
CA SER A 143 -38.65 22.40 -4.83
C SER A 143 -38.70 23.76 -5.53
N LEU A 144 -39.13 23.77 -6.78
CA LEU A 144 -39.71 24.95 -7.41
C LEU A 144 -40.95 25.31 -6.59
N VAL A 145 -40.82 26.34 -5.75
CA VAL A 145 -41.98 27.12 -5.31
C VAL A 145 -42.25 28.11 -6.45
N VAL A 146 -43.48 28.06 -6.96
CA VAL A 146 -44.05 29.01 -7.92
C VAL A 146 -44.02 30.43 -7.34
#